data_AF-A0A2X2TIQ6-F1
#
_entry.id   AF-A0A2X2TIQ6-F1
#
_cell.length_a   1.000
_cell.length_b   1.000
_cell.length_c   1.000
_cell.angle_alpha   90.00
_cell.angle_beta   90.00
_cell.angle_gamma   90.00
#
_symmetry.space_group_name_H-M   'P 1'
#
loop_
_entity.id
_entity.type
_entity.pdbx_description
1 polymer ?
#
loop_
_entity_poly.entity_id
_entity_poly.type
_entity_poly.pdbx_seq_one_letter_code
_entity_poly.pdbx_strand_id
1 'polypeptide(L)'
;MSNELQTKEMIKIMKKYLSIIIYSVVLSISINMPVIAMPYNSNAQRMVEAESNLLPKSVRSSSGYDSTKARGNFFAEANVTITNEGNGNIAGSATAYLDVSADEVYITIYLERWDVAGERWRQVTYYDAEFYAKDYQEGLNRPSLNITFKNQDKGYYYRLRGVFVAVYDGEFEGFSPATDGVWVD
;
A
#
# COMPACT_ATOMS: atom_id res chain seq x y z
N MET A 1 43.33 -11.73 -60.13
CA MET A 1 42.11 -12.43 -59.67
C MET A 1 42.28 -13.12 -58.29
N SER A 2 43.42 -13.76 -58.00
CA SER A 2 43.69 -14.43 -56.70
C SER A 2 43.70 -13.48 -55.49
N ASN A 3 44.36 -12.32 -55.59
CA ASN A 3 44.57 -11.41 -54.45
C ASN A 3 43.26 -10.72 -53.96
N GLU A 4 42.32 -10.46 -54.86
CA GLU A 4 41.04 -9.82 -54.53
C GLU A 4 40.07 -10.78 -53.83
N LEU A 5 40.09 -12.06 -54.21
CA LEU A 5 39.29 -13.10 -53.56
C LEU A 5 39.80 -13.38 -52.14
N GLN A 6 41.12 -13.44 -51.96
CA GLN A 6 41.72 -13.57 -50.62
C GLN A 6 41.42 -12.36 -49.73
N THR A 7 41.43 -11.14 -50.29
CA THR A 7 41.05 -9.93 -49.54
C THR A 7 39.59 -9.95 -49.10
N LYS A 8 38.67 -10.41 -49.95
CA LYS A 8 37.24 -10.52 -49.61
C LYS A 8 36.97 -11.57 -48.52
N GLU A 9 37.64 -12.72 -48.57
CA GLU A 9 37.55 -13.75 -47.53
C GLU A 9 38.15 -13.28 -46.20
N MET A 10 39.29 -12.58 -46.23
CA MET A 10 39.88 -11.96 -45.04
C MET A 10 38.95 -10.92 -44.40
N ILE A 11 38.28 -10.09 -45.20
CA ILE A 11 37.29 -9.11 -44.71
C ILE A 11 36.07 -9.83 -44.09
N LYS A 12 35.60 -10.91 -44.70
CA LYS A 12 34.47 -11.70 -44.18
C LYS A 12 34.81 -12.36 -42.84
N ILE A 13 36.01 -12.91 -42.73
CA ILE A 13 36.54 -13.49 -41.48
C ILE A 13 36.67 -12.40 -40.40
N MET A 14 37.21 -11.23 -40.75
CA MET A 14 37.36 -10.11 -39.82
C MET A 14 36.01 -9.56 -39.32
N LYS A 15 34.99 -9.48 -40.19
CA LYS A 15 33.61 -9.12 -39.81
C LYS A 15 32.96 -10.14 -38.88
N LYS A 16 33.23 -11.44 -39.06
CA LYS A 16 32.73 -12.51 -38.19
C LYS A 16 33.34 -12.40 -36.78
N TYR A 17 34.66 -12.19 -36.67
CA TYR A 17 35.30 -12.01 -35.37
C TYR A 17 34.86 -10.73 -34.67
N LEU A 18 34.69 -9.62 -35.42
CA LEU A 18 34.14 -8.38 -34.89
C LEU A 18 32.72 -8.58 -34.34
N SER A 19 31.87 -9.31 -35.06
CA SER A 19 30.52 -9.65 -34.60
C SER A 19 30.52 -10.49 -33.33
N ILE A 20 31.43 -11.47 -33.20
CA ILE A 20 31.56 -12.29 -31.99
C ILE A 20 31.95 -11.45 -30.77
N ILE A 21 32.89 -10.51 -30.95
CA ILE A 21 33.32 -9.59 -29.88
C ILE A 21 32.16 -8.67 -29.47
N ILE A 22 31.37 -8.18 -30.43
CA ILE A 22 30.20 -7.34 -30.12
C ILE A 22 29.17 -8.14 -29.32
N TYR A 23 28.87 -9.38 -29.71
CA TYR A 23 27.92 -10.22 -28.96
C TYR A 23 28.40 -10.56 -27.55
N SER A 24 29.70 -10.80 -27.34
CA SER A 24 30.23 -11.08 -26.01
C SER A 24 30.16 -9.87 -25.07
N VAL A 25 30.31 -8.65 -25.60
CA VAL A 25 30.13 -7.40 -24.84
C VAL A 25 28.66 -7.16 -24.49
N VAL A 26 27.73 -7.49 -25.39
CA VAL A 26 26.28 -7.35 -25.11
C VAL A 26 25.82 -8.33 -24.03
N LEU A 27 26.28 -9.59 -24.08
CA LEU A 27 25.92 -10.61 -23.10
C LEU A 27 26.48 -10.34 -21.70
N SER A 28 27.63 -9.69 -21.58
CA SER A 28 28.21 -9.35 -20.27
C SER A 28 27.48 -8.20 -19.57
N ILE A 29 26.85 -7.30 -20.33
CA ILE A 29 26.04 -6.20 -19.76
C ILE A 29 24.75 -6.76 -19.14
N SER A 30 24.15 -7.81 -19.72
CA SER A 30 22.88 -8.39 -19.24
C SER A 30 22.96 -9.20 -17.95
N ILE A 31 24.16 -9.53 -17.44
CA ILE A 31 24.33 -10.37 -16.24
C ILE A 31 24.42 -9.52 -14.95
N ASN A 32 24.54 -8.19 -15.05
CA ASN A 32 24.64 -7.32 -13.88
C ASN A 32 23.27 -6.81 -13.45
N MET A 33 22.48 -7.64 -12.77
CA MET A 33 21.37 -7.15 -11.92
C MET A 33 21.95 -6.82 -10.54
N PRO A 34 22.08 -5.53 -10.15
CA PRO A 34 22.41 -5.20 -8.78
C PRO A 34 21.25 -5.63 -7.88
N VAL A 35 21.47 -6.60 -7.01
CA VAL A 35 20.55 -6.89 -5.90
C VAL A 35 20.68 -5.75 -4.90
N ILE A 36 19.71 -4.83 -4.91
CA ILE A 36 19.60 -3.80 -3.89
C ILE A 36 19.10 -4.47 -2.61
N ALA A 37 20.03 -4.93 -1.78
CA ALA A 37 19.73 -5.33 -0.41
C ALA A 37 19.49 -4.07 0.42
N MET A 38 18.23 -3.64 0.53
CA MET A 38 17.87 -2.62 1.51
C MET A 38 18.00 -3.24 2.91
N PRO A 39 18.79 -2.66 3.82
CA PRO A 39 18.78 -3.09 5.21
C PRO A 39 17.38 -2.90 5.79
N TYR A 40 16.89 -3.88 6.55
CA TYR A 40 15.64 -3.76 7.30
C TYR A 40 15.74 -2.56 8.24
N ASN A 41 15.19 -1.43 7.82
CA ASN A 41 15.15 -0.20 8.58
C ASN A 41 13.68 0.17 8.76
N SER A 42 13.15 -0.12 9.95
CA SER A 42 11.79 0.27 10.34
C SER A 42 11.56 1.79 10.25
N ASN A 43 12.61 2.61 10.18
CA ASN A 43 12.52 4.05 9.96
C ASN A 43 12.57 4.48 8.49
N ALA A 44 12.93 3.58 7.56
CA ALA A 44 13.00 3.89 6.12
C ALA A 44 11.75 3.49 5.34
N GLN A 45 10.78 2.82 5.96
CA GLN A 45 9.42 2.74 5.43
C GLN A 45 8.76 4.12 5.55
N ARG A 46 9.18 5.05 4.70
CA ARG A 46 8.27 6.08 4.21
C ARG A 46 7.27 5.37 3.31
N MET A 47 6.33 4.63 3.90
CA MET A 47 5.01 4.51 3.29
C MET A 47 4.61 5.93 2.93
N VAL A 48 4.12 6.15 1.70
CA VAL A 48 3.60 7.46 1.29
C VAL A 48 2.68 7.92 2.42
N GLU A 49 3.14 8.87 3.23
CA GLU A 49 2.40 9.27 4.42
C GLU A 49 1.14 9.92 3.88
N ALA A 50 0.01 9.24 4.03
CA ALA A 50 -1.28 9.85 3.76
C ALA A 50 -1.32 11.17 4.54
N GLU A 51 -1.53 12.27 3.80
CA GLU A 51 -1.64 13.60 4.40
C GLU A 51 -2.69 13.55 5.50
N SER A 52 -2.33 14.04 6.67
CA SER A 52 -3.16 13.94 7.87
C SER A 52 -2.79 15.08 8.80
N ASN A 53 -3.78 15.93 9.08
CA ASN A 53 -3.63 17.10 9.92
C ASN A 53 -3.82 16.75 11.39
N LEU A 54 -3.21 17.53 12.29
CA LEU A 54 -3.54 17.48 13.71
C LEU A 54 -4.72 18.40 13.97
N LEU A 55 -5.88 17.83 14.26
CA LEU A 55 -7.10 18.62 14.44
C LEU A 55 -7.04 19.47 15.72
N PRO A 56 -7.82 20.56 15.80
CA PRO A 56 -8.01 21.28 17.07
C PRO A 56 -8.48 20.32 18.16
N LYS A 57 -7.98 20.48 19.39
CA LYS A 57 -8.29 19.57 20.52
C LYS A 57 -9.78 19.45 20.86
N SER A 58 -10.60 20.40 20.42
CA SER A 58 -12.06 20.38 20.57
C SER A 58 -12.75 19.42 19.59
N VAL A 59 -12.09 19.03 18.50
CA VAL A 59 -12.65 18.13 17.49
C VAL A 59 -12.36 16.69 17.90
N ARG A 60 -13.43 15.91 18.05
CA ARG A 60 -13.36 14.54 18.59
C ARG A 60 -13.45 13.45 17.53
N SER A 61 -13.72 13.77 16.27
CA SER A 61 -13.89 12.77 15.22
C SER A 61 -13.35 13.27 13.89
N SER A 62 -12.90 12.33 13.05
CA SER A 62 -12.45 12.56 11.68
C SER A 62 -12.75 11.34 10.84
N SER A 63 -12.99 11.56 9.55
CA SER A 63 -13.12 10.49 8.56
C SER A 63 -12.05 10.63 7.47
N GLY A 64 -11.55 9.50 7.01
CA GLY A 64 -10.70 9.34 5.84
C GLY A 64 -11.48 8.60 4.75
N TYR A 65 -11.30 9.05 3.51
CA TYR A 65 -12.02 8.57 2.35
C TYR A 65 -11.03 8.32 1.22
N ASP A 66 -11.17 7.20 0.52
CA ASP A 66 -10.45 6.93 -0.72
C ASP A 66 -11.40 6.25 -1.71
N SER A 67 -11.37 6.69 -2.97
CA SER A 67 -12.24 6.16 -4.01
C SER A 67 -11.60 6.16 -5.37
N THR A 68 -12.20 5.35 -6.25
CA THR A 68 -11.70 5.12 -7.59
C THR A 68 -11.82 6.40 -8.43
N LYS A 69 -10.69 6.95 -8.90
CA LYS A 69 -10.66 8.19 -9.75
C LYS A 69 -10.88 7.91 -11.24
N ALA A 70 -10.59 6.69 -11.68
CA ALA A 70 -11.03 6.09 -12.93
C ALA A 70 -11.75 4.80 -12.53
N ARG A 71 -12.84 4.40 -13.21
CA ARG A 71 -13.63 3.21 -12.85
C ARG A 71 -12.71 2.01 -12.55
N GLY A 72 -12.55 1.68 -11.27
CA GLY A 72 -12.14 0.35 -10.84
C GLY A 72 -13.14 -0.66 -11.36
N ASN A 73 -12.73 -1.92 -11.45
CA ASN A 73 -13.57 -2.98 -11.96
C ASN A 73 -14.66 -3.36 -10.93
N PHE A 74 -14.37 -3.30 -9.63
CA PHE A 74 -15.33 -3.75 -8.61
C PHE A 74 -15.23 -3.08 -7.23
N PHE A 75 -14.14 -2.38 -6.88
CA PHE A 75 -13.99 -1.66 -5.60
C PHE A 75 -14.21 -0.16 -5.78
N ALA A 76 -15.35 0.35 -5.31
CA ALA A 76 -15.75 1.74 -5.51
C ALA A 76 -15.04 2.69 -4.54
N GLU A 77 -15.08 2.37 -3.24
CA GLU A 77 -14.72 3.30 -2.18
C GLU A 77 -14.40 2.59 -0.86
N ALA A 78 -13.52 3.18 -0.06
CA ALA A 78 -13.28 2.79 1.33
C ALA A 78 -13.31 3.99 2.29
N ASN A 79 -13.95 3.78 3.44
CA ASN A 79 -14.07 4.78 4.50
C ASN A 79 -13.48 4.28 5.81
N VAL A 80 -12.78 5.16 6.52
CA VAL A 80 -12.34 4.94 7.90
C VAL A 80 -12.73 6.15 8.75
N THR A 81 -13.24 5.94 9.95
CA THR A 81 -13.61 7.01 10.89
C THR A 81 -13.00 6.74 12.24
N ILE A 82 -12.41 7.77 12.83
CA ILE A 82 -11.89 7.79 14.20
C ILE A 82 -12.79 8.67 15.07
N THR A 83 -13.05 8.24 16.31
CA THR A 83 -13.75 9.04 17.31
C THR A 83 -13.08 8.88 18.68
N ASN A 84 -12.67 9.99 19.30
CA ASN A 84 -12.26 10.04 20.70
C ASN A 84 -13.51 9.94 21.60
N GLU A 85 -13.73 8.76 22.19
CA GLU A 85 -14.83 8.48 23.14
C GLU A 85 -14.53 8.98 24.56
N GLY A 86 -13.31 9.47 24.79
CA GLY A 86 -12.85 10.00 26.07
C GLY A 86 -12.25 8.94 26.96
N ASN A 87 -11.56 9.38 28.01
CA ASN A 87 -10.88 8.51 28.96
C ASN A 87 -9.87 7.53 28.30
N GLY A 88 -9.19 7.98 27.23
CA GLY A 88 -8.28 7.12 26.47
C GLY A 88 -8.95 6.09 25.56
N ASN A 89 -10.27 6.11 25.39
CA ASN A 89 -10.96 5.22 24.46
C ASN A 89 -11.10 5.87 23.08
N ILE A 90 -10.77 5.10 22.05
CA ILE A 90 -10.83 5.53 20.65
C ILE A 90 -11.69 4.52 19.90
N ALA A 91 -12.83 4.95 19.39
CA ALA A 91 -13.64 4.16 18.47
C ALA A 91 -13.11 4.33 17.04
N GLY A 92 -13.10 3.22 16.32
CA GLY A 92 -12.76 3.13 14.91
C GLY A 92 -13.84 2.37 14.16
N SER A 93 -14.20 2.88 12.98
CA SER A 93 -15.04 2.16 12.02
C SER A 93 -14.37 2.15 10.66
N ALA A 94 -14.42 1.03 9.96
CA ALA A 94 -13.95 0.88 8.58
C ALA A 94 -15.06 0.24 7.75
N THR A 95 -15.27 0.70 6.52
CA THR A 95 -16.28 0.15 5.61
C THR A 95 -15.78 0.19 4.18
N ALA A 96 -15.88 -0.94 3.49
CA ALA A 96 -15.65 -1.05 2.06
C ALA A 96 -16.98 -0.97 1.31
N TYR A 97 -16.94 -0.36 0.12
CA TYR A 97 -18.07 -0.25 -0.79
C TYR A 97 -17.66 -0.86 -2.13
N LEU A 98 -18.26 -1.99 -2.47
CA LEU A 98 -17.96 -2.74 -3.70
C LEU A 98 -19.14 -2.65 -4.68
N ASP A 99 -18.83 -2.41 -5.95
CA ASP A 99 -19.79 -2.40 -7.05
C ASP A 99 -20.21 -3.82 -7.47
N VAL A 100 -19.38 -4.82 -7.17
CA VAL A 100 -19.63 -6.25 -7.40
C VAL A 100 -19.41 -7.02 -6.10
N SER A 101 -20.12 -8.13 -5.91
CA SER A 101 -19.91 -8.99 -4.74
C SER A 101 -18.54 -9.65 -4.83
N ALA A 102 -17.67 -9.37 -3.87
CA ALA A 102 -16.33 -9.94 -3.81
C ALA A 102 -16.35 -11.40 -3.33
N ASP A 103 -15.30 -12.14 -3.67
CA ASP A 103 -15.02 -13.46 -3.12
C ASP A 103 -14.48 -13.34 -1.69
N GLU A 104 -13.57 -12.38 -1.50
CA GLU A 104 -12.88 -12.15 -0.23
C GLU A 104 -12.63 -10.65 -0.02
N VAL A 105 -12.74 -10.19 1.22
CA VAL A 105 -12.35 -8.83 1.61
C VAL A 105 -11.55 -8.89 2.91
N TYR A 106 -10.43 -8.17 2.92
CA TYR A 106 -9.55 -8.01 4.05
C TYR A 106 -9.55 -6.54 4.47
N ILE A 107 -9.86 -6.27 5.74
CA ILE A 107 -9.86 -4.93 6.32
C ILE A 107 -8.90 -4.90 7.50
N THR A 108 -7.88 -4.06 7.43
CA THR A 108 -6.98 -3.78 8.56
C THR A 108 -7.08 -2.31 8.97
N ILE A 109 -7.30 -2.05 10.26
CA ILE A 109 -7.24 -0.72 10.85
C ILE A 109 -5.99 -0.61 11.70
N TYR A 110 -5.09 0.30 11.33
CA TYR A 110 -3.93 0.67 12.14
C TYR A 110 -4.29 1.86 13.03
N LEU A 111 -4.08 1.73 14.34
CA LEU A 111 -4.07 2.87 15.25
C LEU A 111 -2.67 3.45 15.29
N GLU A 112 -2.54 4.72 14.92
CA GLU A 112 -1.26 5.41 14.91
C GLU A 112 -1.27 6.61 15.86
N ARG A 113 -0.13 6.87 16.50
CA ARG A 113 0.09 8.00 17.40
C ARG A 113 1.12 8.96 16.81
N TRP A 114 0.89 10.26 16.95
CA TRP A 114 1.84 11.27 16.52
C TRP A 114 3.08 11.29 17.42
N ASP A 115 4.26 11.12 16.82
CA ASP A 115 5.57 11.26 17.44
C ASP A 115 6.10 12.66 17.15
N VAL A 116 6.02 13.56 18.14
CA VAL A 116 6.45 14.96 18.00
C VAL A 116 7.94 15.07 17.68
N ALA A 117 8.78 14.21 18.27
CA ALA A 117 10.22 14.26 18.06
C ALA A 117 10.62 13.77 16.67
N GLY A 118 9.88 12.78 16.15
CA GLY A 118 10.09 12.22 14.82
C GLY A 118 9.31 12.90 13.71
N GLU A 119 8.42 13.85 14.03
CA GLU A 119 7.46 14.48 13.13
C GLU A 119 6.73 13.48 12.22
N ARG A 120 6.27 12.37 12.81
CA ARG A 120 5.66 11.27 12.05
C ARG A 120 4.63 10.50 12.84
N TRP A 121 3.80 9.76 12.12
CA TRP A 121 2.87 8.80 12.71
C TRP A 121 3.59 7.49 13.03
N ARG A 122 3.32 6.95 14.22
CA ARG A 122 3.85 5.65 14.68
C ARG A 122 2.70 4.71 14.95
N GLN A 123 2.72 3.53 14.33
CA GLN A 123 1.79 2.48 14.66
C GLN A 123 1.91 2.12 16.15
N VAL A 124 0.77 2.13 16.84
CA VAL A 124 0.62 1.69 18.23
C VAL A 124 0.13 0.25 18.26
N THR A 125 -0.92 -0.03 17.49
CA THR A 125 -1.54 -1.34 17.38
C THR A 125 -2.34 -1.42 16.09
N TYR A 126 -2.93 -2.57 15.80
CA TYR A 126 -3.82 -2.77 14.67
C TYR A 126 -4.91 -3.79 15.01
N TYR A 127 -5.95 -3.82 14.20
CA TYR A 127 -6.96 -4.86 14.19
C TYR A 127 -7.31 -5.19 12.74
N ASP A 128 -7.43 -6.48 12.43
CA ASP A 128 -7.79 -6.98 11.12
C ASP A 128 -9.01 -7.89 11.18
N ALA A 129 -9.77 -7.88 10.08
CA ALA A 129 -10.91 -8.74 9.87
C ALA A 129 -10.90 -9.24 8.42
N GLU A 130 -11.29 -10.50 8.27
CA GLU A 130 -11.40 -11.17 6.98
C GLU A 130 -12.88 -11.51 6.75
N PHE A 131 -13.32 -11.33 5.51
CA PHE A 131 -14.69 -11.54 5.09
C PHE A 131 -14.68 -12.42 3.85
N TYR A 132 -15.49 -13.47 3.84
CA TYR A 132 -15.53 -14.46 2.77
C TYR A 132 -16.95 -14.59 2.21
N ALA A 133 -17.10 -14.69 0.90
CA ALA A 133 -18.41 -14.75 0.23
C ALA A 133 -19.35 -15.82 0.79
N LYS A 134 -18.80 -16.97 1.23
CA LYS A 134 -19.57 -18.08 1.84
C LYS A 134 -20.38 -17.66 3.08
N ASP A 135 -19.95 -16.62 3.78
CA ASP A 135 -20.56 -16.12 5.01
C ASP A 135 -21.62 -15.03 4.73
N TYR A 136 -21.78 -14.63 3.46
CA TYR A 136 -22.63 -13.53 2.99
C TYR A 136 -23.62 -14.00 1.92
N GLN A 137 -24.78 -14.50 2.36
CA GLN A 137 -25.81 -15.06 1.47
C GLN A 137 -26.35 -14.07 0.42
N GLU A 138 -26.36 -12.77 0.75
CA GLU A 138 -26.83 -11.70 -0.14
C GLU A 138 -25.68 -11.05 -0.94
N GLY A 139 -24.46 -11.58 -0.83
CA GLY A 139 -23.26 -11.05 -1.47
C GLY A 139 -22.38 -10.21 -0.54
N LEU A 140 -21.06 -10.34 -0.71
CA LEU A 140 -20.06 -9.58 0.04
C LEU A 140 -19.79 -8.24 -0.67
N ASN A 141 -20.65 -7.25 -0.45
CA ASN A 141 -20.56 -5.94 -1.11
C ASN A 141 -20.19 -4.78 -0.17
N ARG A 142 -20.50 -4.94 1.13
CA ARG A 142 -20.37 -3.87 2.14
C ARG A 142 -19.84 -4.39 3.47
N PRO A 143 -18.68 -5.07 3.51
CA PRO A 143 -18.09 -5.47 4.77
C PRO A 143 -17.71 -4.24 5.59
N SER A 144 -17.94 -4.32 6.89
CA SER A 144 -17.61 -3.27 7.83
C SER A 144 -17.03 -3.85 9.10
N LEU A 145 -16.17 -3.07 9.73
CA LEU A 145 -15.46 -3.40 10.95
C LEU A 145 -15.61 -2.24 11.92
N ASN A 146 -16.05 -2.53 13.15
CA ASN A 146 -16.09 -1.57 14.24
C ASN A 146 -15.22 -2.08 15.39
N ILE A 147 -14.39 -1.22 15.96
CA ILE A 147 -13.46 -1.55 17.03
C ILE A 147 -13.33 -0.38 18.01
N THR A 148 -13.13 -0.70 19.29
CA THR A 148 -12.74 0.30 20.30
C THR A 148 -11.37 -0.04 20.86
N PHE A 149 -10.40 0.83 20.62
CA PHE A 149 -9.09 0.79 21.27
C PHE A 149 -9.22 1.42 22.65
N LYS A 150 -9.18 0.58 23.68
CA LYS A 150 -9.35 1.02 25.07
C LYS A 150 -8.03 1.47 25.68
N ASN A 151 -8.12 2.38 26.66
CA ASN A 151 -7.01 2.75 27.55
C ASN A 151 -5.72 3.19 26.81
N GLN A 152 -5.86 3.97 25.75
CA GLN A 152 -4.73 4.58 25.05
C GLN A 152 -4.10 5.70 25.89
N ASP A 153 -2.80 5.91 25.72
CA ASP A 153 -2.08 6.99 26.41
C ASP A 153 -2.70 8.35 26.10
N LYS A 154 -3.02 9.09 27.16
CA LYS A 154 -3.60 10.44 27.06
C LYS A 154 -2.50 11.47 26.79
N GLY A 155 -2.89 12.62 26.25
CA GLY A 155 -1.97 13.71 25.92
C GLY A 155 -1.30 13.57 24.55
N TYR A 156 -1.89 12.78 23.65
CA TYR A 156 -1.35 12.54 22.31
C TYR A 156 -2.42 12.64 21.23
N TYR A 157 -1.96 12.88 20.00
CA TYR A 157 -2.78 12.77 18.81
C TYR A 157 -2.77 11.33 18.28
N TYR A 158 -3.94 10.85 17.89
CA TYR A 158 -4.12 9.56 17.27
C TYR A 158 -4.86 9.69 15.94
N ARG A 159 -4.50 8.86 14.96
CA ARG A 159 -5.26 8.70 13.71
C ARG A 159 -5.50 7.22 13.43
N LEU A 160 -6.45 6.94 12.54
CA LEU A 160 -6.59 5.62 11.95
C LEU A 160 -6.10 5.64 10.50
N ARG A 161 -5.36 4.60 10.10
CA ARG A 161 -5.14 4.26 8.69
C ARG A 161 -5.84 2.93 8.41
N GLY A 162 -6.79 2.95 7.48
CA GLY A 162 -7.40 1.73 6.95
C GLY A 162 -6.56 1.17 5.82
N VAL A 163 -6.53 -0.15 5.69
CA VAL A 163 -6.05 -0.87 4.51
C VAL A 163 -7.14 -1.86 4.14
N PHE A 164 -7.62 -1.76 2.91
CA PHE A 164 -8.69 -2.58 2.39
C PHE A 164 -8.19 -3.30 1.14
N VAL A 165 -8.44 -4.59 1.06
CA VAL A 165 -8.17 -5.41 -0.12
C VAL A 165 -9.42 -6.21 -0.41
N ALA A 166 -9.93 -6.12 -1.64
CA ALA A 166 -11.02 -6.93 -2.13
C ALA A 166 -10.54 -7.81 -3.27
N VAL A 167 -11.00 -9.06 -3.30
CA VAL A 167 -10.68 -10.06 -4.32
C VAL A 167 -11.97 -10.45 -5.03
N TYR A 168 -11.96 -10.43 -6.36
CA TYR A 168 -13.07 -10.86 -7.20
C TYR A 168 -12.53 -11.53 -8.46
N ASP A 169 -12.94 -12.77 -8.71
CA ASP A 169 -12.54 -13.56 -9.90
C ASP A 169 -11.01 -13.62 -10.11
N GLY A 170 -10.27 -13.72 -9.01
CA GLY A 170 -8.80 -13.77 -9.00
C GLY A 170 -8.10 -12.41 -9.18
N GLU A 171 -8.84 -11.33 -9.42
CA GLU A 171 -8.32 -9.95 -9.45
C GLU A 171 -8.38 -9.32 -8.06
N PHE A 172 -7.49 -8.36 -7.77
CA PHE A 172 -7.46 -7.64 -6.49
C PHE A 172 -7.51 -6.13 -6.70
N GLU A 173 -8.27 -5.44 -5.85
CA GLU A 173 -8.31 -3.98 -5.76
C GLU A 173 -8.20 -3.57 -4.28
N GLY A 174 -7.68 -2.37 -4.01
CA GLY A 174 -7.49 -1.94 -2.63
C GLY A 174 -7.37 -0.43 -2.45
N PHE A 175 -7.69 0.00 -1.23
CA PHE A 175 -7.65 1.39 -0.80
C PHE A 175 -6.96 1.52 0.56
N SER A 176 -6.36 2.68 0.82
CA SER A 176 -5.73 2.93 2.13
C SER A 176 -5.98 4.35 2.64
N PRO A 177 -7.24 4.71 2.97
CA PRO A 177 -7.56 5.99 3.54
C PRO A 177 -6.97 6.14 4.94
N ALA A 178 -6.64 7.38 5.31
CA ALA A 178 -6.27 7.74 6.68
C ALA A 178 -7.13 8.90 7.16
N THR A 179 -7.43 8.92 8.46
CA THR A 179 -8.09 10.06 9.10
C THR A 179 -7.10 11.17 9.40
N ASP A 180 -7.62 12.36 9.69
CA ASP A 180 -6.86 13.33 10.47
C ASP A 180 -6.68 12.84 11.92
N GLY A 181 -5.71 13.44 12.61
CA GLY A 181 -5.37 13.17 13.99
C GLY A 181 -6.33 13.82 14.98
N VAL A 182 -6.94 13.05 15.88
CA VAL A 182 -7.74 13.54 17.01
C VAL A 182 -6.92 13.55 18.30
N TRP A 183 -7.10 14.58 19.12
CA TRP A 183 -6.47 14.67 20.44
C TRP A 183 -7.18 13.77 21.44
N VAL A 184 -6.43 12.98 22.21
CA VAL A 184 -6.95 12.10 23.27
C VAL A 184 -6.51 12.62 24.65
N ASP A 185 -7.48 12.83 25.53
CA ASP A 185 -7.39 13.51 26.82
C ASP A 185 -7.59 12.60 28.05
#